data_AF-A0A090KVL1-F1
#
_entry.id   AF-A0A090KVL1-F1
#
_cell.length_a   1.000
_cell.length_b   1.000
_cell.length_c   1.000
_cell.angle_alpha   90.00
_cell.angle_beta   90.00
_cell.angle_gamma   90.00
#
_symmetry.space_group_name_H-M   'P 1'
#
loop_
_entity.id
_entity.type
_entity.pdbx_description
1 polymer ?
#
loop_
_entity_poly.entity_id
_entity_poly.type
_entity_poly.pdbx_seq_one_letter_code
_entity_poly.pdbx_strand_id
1 'polypeptide(L)'
;MFLSSNGCYLRCNGYVRRIPPCRLFISLERDQFLIRASGVLNPQVRHQLYSMQRNYRLRSSFKSRMNSFTQANFDQTTAKRICYIYRVACKYPTYIKLY
;
A
#
# COMPACT_ATOMS: atom_id res chain seq x y z
N MET A 1 5.09 6.02 -16.43
CA MET A 1 4.28 4.86 -16.88
C MET A 1 3.32 4.51 -15.76
N PHE A 2 2.02 4.59 -16.01
CA PHE A 2 0.97 4.22 -15.04
C PHE A 2 0.45 2.84 -15.43
N LEU A 3 0.66 1.84 -14.56
CA LEU A 3 0.00 0.53 -14.67
C LEU A 3 -1.10 0.51 -13.61
N SER A 4 -2.35 0.49 -14.06
CA SER A 4 -3.53 0.37 -13.21
C SER A 4 -4.03 -1.07 -13.27
N SER A 5 -4.14 -1.72 -12.12
CA SER A 5 -5.01 -2.89 -11.96
C SER A 5 -6.05 -2.54 -10.90
N ASN A 6 -7.34 -2.70 -11.20
CA ASN A 6 -8.51 -2.41 -10.36
C ASN A 6 -8.22 -1.95 -8.92
N GLY A 7 -8.11 -0.63 -8.71
CA GLY A 7 -7.93 0.00 -7.40
C GLY A 7 -6.48 0.24 -6.96
N CYS A 8 -5.48 -0.29 -7.68
CA CYS A 8 -4.05 -0.12 -7.39
C CYS A 8 -3.32 0.58 -8.56
N TYR A 9 -2.42 1.52 -8.26
CA TYR A 9 -1.53 2.12 -9.26
C TYR A 9 -0.15 2.48 -8.69
N LEU A 10 0.89 2.31 -9.49
CA LEU A 10 2.26 2.70 -9.14
C LEU A 10 2.60 4.09 -9.70
N ARG A 11 3.19 4.95 -8.88
CA ARG A 11 3.78 6.22 -9.30
C ARG A 11 5.23 6.29 -8.86
N CYS A 12 6.14 6.35 -9.82
CA CYS A 12 7.55 6.64 -9.57
C CYS A 12 7.81 8.10 -9.97
N ASN A 13 8.29 8.92 -9.03
CA ASN A 13 8.52 10.34 -9.29
C ASN A 13 9.80 10.54 -10.10
N GLY A 14 9.77 10.44 -11.42
CA GLY A 14 10.97 10.63 -12.25
C GLY A 14 11.64 11.99 -11.99
N TYR A 15 12.81 11.99 -11.35
CA TYR A 15 13.76 13.09 -11.36
C TYR A 15 15.07 12.59 -11.95
N VAL A 16 15.58 13.36 -12.90
CA VAL A 16 16.84 13.13 -13.60
C VAL A 16 17.96 12.91 -12.57
N ARG A 17 18.66 11.76 -12.68
CA ARG A 17 19.89 11.36 -11.95
C ARG A 17 19.81 10.86 -10.50
N ARG A 18 18.63 10.67 -9.90
CA ARG A 18 18.49 9.88 -8.64
C ARG A 18 17.30 8.94 -8.76
N ILE A 19 17.51 7.64 -8.57
CA ILE A 19 16.42 6.65 -8.56
C ILE A 19 15.48 7.05 -7.41
N PRO A 20 14.29 7.59 -7.71
CA PRO A 20 13.41 8.12 -6.69
C PRO A 20 12.53 6.98 -6.15
N PRO A 21 12.10 7.06 -4.88
CA PRO A 21 11.21 6.05 -4.34
C PRO A 21 9.88 6.01 -5.10
N CYS A 22 9.45 4.81 -5.46
CA CYS A 22 8.14 4.59 -6.04
C CYS A 22 7.08 4.55 -4.93
N ARG A 23 5.86 4.96 -5.27
CA ARG A 23 4.70 4.90 -4.38
C ARG A 23 3.65 4.01 -5.02
N LEU A 24 3.30 2.93 -4.34
CA LEU A 24 2.18 2.06 -4.70
C LEU A 24 0.94 2.56 -3.99
N PHE A 25 -0.01 3.08 -4.75
CA PHE A 25 -1.28 3.58 -4.25
C PHE A 25 -2.33 2.49 -4.34
N ILE A 26 -3.00 2.18 -3.23
CA ILE A 26 -4.00 1.12 -3.15
C ILE A 26 -5.31 1.72 -2.58
N SER A 27 -6.40 1.56 -3.31
CA SER A 27 -7.74 1.99 -2.89
C SER A 27 -8.34 0.95 -1.97
N LEU A 28 -8.60 1.31 -0.71
CA LEU A 28 -9.21 0.37 0.25
C LEU A 28 -10.70 0.12 -0.02
N GLU A 29 -11.36 1.00 -0.77
CA GLU A 29 -12.77 0.87 -1.13
C GLU A 29 -12.98 -0.02 -2.35
N ARG A 30 -12.07 0.09 -3.33
CA ARG A 30 -12.19 -0.60 -4.62
C ARG A 30 -11.37 -1.88 -4.69
N ASP A 31 -10.29 -1.97 -3.93
CA ASP A 31 -9.41 -3.13 -3.94
C ASP A 31 -9.58 -3.97 -2.68
N GLN A 32 -9.59 -5.30 -2.87
CA GLN A 32 -9.64 -6.28 -1.78
C GLN A 32 -8.26 -6.45 -1.12
N PHE A 33 -7.59 -5.34 -0.78
CA PHE A 33 -6.20 -5.31 -0.33
C PHE A 33 -5.96 -6.22 0.87
N LEU A 34 -6.80 -6.14 1.90
CA LEU A 34 -6.62 -6.95 3.11
C LEU A 34 -6.87 -8.44 2.88
N ILE A 35 -7.64 -8.81 1.86
CA ILE A 35 -7.86 -10.21 1.47
C ILE A 35 -6.64 -10.69 0.69
N ARG A 36 -6.22 -9.94 -0.33
CA ARG A 36 -5.08 -10.27 -1.21
C ARG A 36 -3.74 -10.29 -0.47
N ALA A 37 -3.51 -9.33 0.42
CA ALA A 37 -2.28 -9.22 1.21
C ALA A 37 -2.29 -10.06 2.49
N SER A 38 -3.39 -10.76 2.78
CA SER A 38 -3.58 -11.50 4.05
C SER A 38 -2.47 -12.51 4.38
N GLY A 39 -1.85 -13.12 3.36
CA GLY A 39 -0.74 -14.07 3.52
C GLY A 39 0.64 -13.44 3.64
N VAL A 40 0.77 -12.15 3.35
CA VAL A 40 2.04 -11.40 3.44
C VAL A 40 2.10 -10.53 4.69
N LEU A 41 0.96 -10.04 5.16
CA LEU A 41 0.87 -9.22 6.34
C LEU A 41 1.02 -10.07 7.62
N ASN A 42 1.77 -9.55 8.58
CA ASN A 42 1.80 -10.11 9.94
C ASN A 42 0.35 -10.15 10.49
N PRO A 43 -0.10 -11.25 11.13
CA PRO A 43 -1.44 -11.37 11.70
C PRO A 43 -1.86 -10.19 12.58
N GLN A 44 -0.94 -9.63 13.39
CA GLN A 44 -1.22 -8.48 14.25
C GLN A 44 -1.51 -7.21 13.42
N VAL A 45 -0.65 -6.94 12.44
CA VAL A 45 -0.80 -5.81 11.49
C VAL A 45 -2.10 -5.94 10.71
N ARG A 46 -2.43 -7.16 10.28
CA ARG A 46 -3.68 -7.47 9.58
C ARG A 46 -4.91 -7.18 10.44
N HIS A 47 -4.93 -7.64 11.69
CA HIS A 47 -6.05 -7.37 12.61
C HIS A 47 -6.25 -5.87 12.86
N GLN A 48 -5.16 -5.12 13.04
CA GLN A 48 -5.25 -3.67 13.20
C GLN A 48 -5.73 -2.96 11.94
N LEU A 49 -5.26 -3.39 10.75
CA LEU A 49 -5.77 -2.82 9.50
C LEU A 49 -7.25 -3.12 9.28
N TYR A 50 -7.75 -4.31 9.64
CA TYR A 50 -9.17 -4.64 9.59
C TYR A 50 -10.00 -3.79 10.56
N SER A 51 -9.53 -3.59 11.78
CA SER A 51 -10.24 -2.74 12.76
C SER A 51 -10.26 -1.28 12.31
N MET A 52 -9.18 -0.79 11.70
CA MET A 52 -9.15 0.55 11.09
C MET A 52 -10.06 0.65 9.87
N GLN A 53 -10.11 -0.38 9.01
CA GLN A 53 -10.98 -0.38 7.83
C GLN A 53 -12.47 -0.34 8.20
N ARG A 54 -12.90 -1.05 9.24
CA ARG A 54 -14.29 -0.98 9.73
C ARG A 54 -14.70 0.46 10.10
N ASN A 55 -13.76 1.26 10.57
CA ASN A 55 -13.99 2.65 10.96
C ASN A 55 -13.67 3.67 9.85
N TYR A 56 -13.16 3.20 8.70
CA TYR A 56 -12.65 4.04 7.61
C TYR A 56 -13.72 4.98 7.02
N ARG A 57 -14.97 4.51 6.90
CA ARG A 57 -16.08 5.29 6.34
C ARG A 57 -16.49 6.50 7.20
N LEU A 58 -16.01 6.57 8.44
CA LEU A 58 -16.53 7.52 9.42
C LEU A 58 -15.75 8.84 9.47
N ARG A 59 -14.44 8.90 9.12
CA ARG A 59 -13.65 10.15 9.16
C ARG A 59 -12.42 10.18 8.24
N SER A 60 -12.13 11.35 7.66
CA SER A 60 -10.91 11.64 6.88
C SER A 60 -9.59 11.41 7.65
N SER A 61 -9.60 11.58 8.98
CA SER A 61 -8.43 11.36 9.84
C SER A 61 -7.98 9.89 9.91
N PHE A 62 -8.87 8.93 9.64
CA PHE A 62 -8.50 7.51 9.61
C PHE A 62 -7.61 7.16 8.41
N LYS A 63 -7.79 7.84 7.27
CA LYS A 63 -6.89 7.66 6.11
C LYS A 63 -5.45 8.01 6.46
N SER A 64 -5.25 9.11 7.19
CA SER A 64 -3.91 9.50 7.65
C SER A 64 -3.34 8.49 8.65
N ARG A 65 -4.14 8.05 9.63
CA ARG A 65 -3.71 7.05 10.63
C ARG A 65 -3.34 5.71 9.99
N MET A 66 -4.13 5.21 9.06
CA MET A 66 -3.82 3.97 8.33
C MET A 66 -2.53 4.11 7.53
N ASN A 67 -2.32 5.24 6.86
CA ASN A 67 -1.09 5.49 6.12
C ASN A 67 0.13 5.52 7.04
N SER A 68 0.06 6.27 8.15
CA SER A 68 1.13 6.31 9.15
C SER A 68 1.41 4.92 9.72
N PHE A 69 0.36 4.14 10.01
CA PHE A 69 0.47 2.77 10.48
C PHE A 69 1.17 1.87 9.44
N THR A 70 0.75 1.92 8.17
CA THR A 70 1.40 1.15 7.11
C THR A 70 2.86 1.56 6.89
N GLN A 71 3.18 2.86 6.98
CA GLN A 71 4.56 3.32 6.83
C GLN A 71 5.46 2.84 7.97
N ALA A 72 4.93 2.76 9.19
CA ALA A 72 5.69 2.27 10.34
C ALA A 72 5.88 0.75 10.32
N ASN A 73 4.93 -0.01 9.76
CA ASN A 73 4.94 -1.47 9.83
C ASN A 73 5.41 -2.16 8.54
N PHE A 74 5.34 -1.50 7.38
CA PHE A 74 5.72 -2.10 6.12
C PHE A 74 7.17 -1.76 5.79
N ASP A 75 8.02 -2.76 5.97
CA ASP A 75 9.37 -2.73 5.48
C ASP A 75 9.41 -2.92 3.95
N GLN A 76 10.59 -2.75 3.37
CA GLN A 76 10.76 -2.88 1.93
C GLN A 76 10.53 -4.33 1.44
N THR A 77 10.73 -5.34 2.29
CA THR A 77 10.43 -6.75 1.97
C THR A 77 8.93 -6.95 1.82
N THR A 78 8.15 -6.43 2.77
CA THR A 78 6.68 -6.45 2.72
C THR A 78 6.18 -5.70 1.48
N ALA A 79 6.75 -4.52 1.19
CA ALA A 79 6.41 -3.77 -0.01
C ALA A 79 6.67 -4.58 -1.30
N LYS A 80 7.83 -5.24 -1.41
CA LYS A 80 8.17 -6.08 -2.56
C LYS A 80 7.19 -7.26 -2.72
N ARG A 81 6.84 -7.93 -1.63
CA ARG A 81 5.87 -9.04 -1.63
C ARG A 81 4.48 -8.57 -2.04
N ILE A 82 4.04 -7.41 -1.56
CA ILE A 82 2.77 -6.81 -1.97
C ILE A 82 2.81 -6.48 -3.47
N CYS A 83 3.88 -5.87 -3.96
CA CYS A 83 4.04 -5.62 -5.39
C CYS A 83 3.95 -6.88 -6.25
N TYR A 84 4.50 -8.00 -5.78
CA TYR A 84 4.37 -9.30 -6.44
C TYR A 84 2.91 -9.78 -6.51
N ILE A 85 2.15 -9.65 -5.42
CA ILE A 85 0.70 -9.97 -5.41
C ILE A 85 -0.07 -9.14 -6.45
N TYR A 86 0.25 -7.85 -6.56
CA TYR A 86 -0.37 -6.96 -7.54
C TYR A 86 0.19 -7.12 -8.97
N ARG A 87 1.19 -7.97 -9.16
CA ARG A 87 1.94 -8.14 -10.43
C ARG A 87 2.48 -6.81 -10.96
N VAL A 88 2.92 -5.93 -10.05
CA VAL A 88 3.47 -4.61 -10.38
C VAL A 88 4.99 -4.66 -10.25
N ALA A 89 5.69 -4.19 -11.30
CA ALA A 89 7.14 -4.05 -11.30
C ALA A 89 7.58 -2.88 -10.40
N CYS A 90 7.71 -3.15 -9.10
CA CYS A 90 8.17 -2.17 -8.13
C CYS A 90 9.69 -1.99 -8.13
N LYS A 91 10.14 -0.74 -7.98
CA LYS A 91 11.56 -0.39 -7.84
C LYS A 91 11.88 -0.02 -6.40
N TYR A 92 13.05 -0.38 -5.91
CA TYR A 92 13.49 0.03 -4.58
C TYR A 92 13.94 1.50 -4.58
N PRO A 93 13.60 2.30 -3.55
CA PRO A 93 12.62 1.99 -2.49
C PRO A 93 11.17 2.10 -3.01
N THR A 94 10.26 1.24 -2.54
CA THR A 94 8.81 1.40 -2.77
C THR A 94 8.08 1.58 -1.45
N TYR A 95 7.19 2.57 -1.40
CA TYR A 95 6.30 2.82 -0.27
C TYR A 95 4.85 2.57 -0.66
N ILE A 96 4.09 2.00 0.27
CA ILE A 96 2.66 1.74 0.07
C ILE A 96 1.88 2.91 0.67
N LYS A 97 0.88 3.37 -0.07
CA LYS A 97 -0.03 4.42 0.35
C LYS A 97 -1.46 3.97 0.09
N LEU A 98 -2.27 3.97 1.14
CA LEU A 98 -3.68 3.63 1.11
C LEU A 98 -4.49 4.91 0.88
N TYR A 99 -5.43 4.92 -0.08
CA TYR A 99 -6.28 6.08 -0.39
C TYR A 99 -7.77 5.77 -0.40
#